data_AF-N8VJD9-F1
#
_entry.id   AF-N8VJD9-F1
#
_cell.length_a   1.000
_cell.length_b   1.000
_cell.length_c   1.000
_cell.angle_alpha   90.00
_cell.angle_beta   90.00
_cell.angle_gamma   90.00
#
_symmetry.space_group_name_H-M   'P 1'
#
loop_
_entity.id
_entity.type
_entity.pdbx_description
1 polymer ?
#
loop_
_entity_poly.entity_id
_entity_poly.type
_entity_poly.pdbx_seq_one_letter_code
_entity_poly.pdbx_strand_id
1 'polypeptide(L)'
;MVTQGTQLVYLIPKSMWVIANFKETQIDKMKIGQKAWFTVDALGKQKFTGVVKSISPATGSEFSVIKTDNATGNFTKVVQRISVRIDIDGNQSRLNELIPGMSVVATVDTSS
;
A
#
# COMPACT_ATOMS: atom_id res chain seq x y z
N MET A 1 21.19 4.24 38.90
CA MET A 1 21.16 3.20 37.84
C MET A 1 20.13 3.68 36.83
N VAL A 2 20.56 4.21 35.69
CA VAL A 2 19.66 4.63 34.60
C VAL A 2 19.93 3.71 33.43
N THR A 3 18.93 2.89 33.09
CA THR A 3 18.98 1.93 31.99
C THR A 3 18.94 2.68 30.66
N GLN A 4 20.03 2.61 29.89
CA GLN A 4 20.04 3.02 28.48
C GLN A 4 19.05 2.13 27.72
N GLY A 5 18.11 2.75 26.99
CA GLY A 5 17.14 2.02 26.18
C GLY A 5 15.88 2.77 25.78
N THR A 6 15.67 4.01 26.23
CA THR A 6 14.54 4.80 25.73
C THR A 6 14.86 5.27 24.31
N GLN A 7 14.23 4.68 23.30
CA GLN A 7 14.32 5.16 21.94
C GLN A 7 13.71 6.58 21.89
N LEU A 8 14.60 7.58 21.92
CA LEU A 8 14.33 9.00 21.84
C LEU A 8 14.11 9.40 20.37
N VAL A 9 13.03 10.15 20.12
CA VAL A 9 12.68 10.86 18.87
C VAL A 9 12.17 9.97 17.73
N TYR A 10 10.88 10.09 17.42
CA TYR A 10 10.31 9.64 16.14
C TYR A 10 10.49 10.76 15.11
N LEU A 11 11.51 10.66 14.26
CA LEU A 11 11.67 11.57 13.13
C LEU A 11 10.62 11.21 12.09
N ILE A 12 9.53 11.98 12.02
CA ILE A 12 8.50 11.80 10.99
C ILE A 12 9.08 12.36 9.68
N PRO A 13 9.33 11.52 8.66
CA PRO A 13 9.92 12.00 7.42
C PRO A 13 8.97 12.98 6.72
N LYS A 14 9.55 14.00 6.07
CA LYS A 14 8.82 15.02 5.30
C LYS A 14 8.03 14.44 4.11
N SER A 15 8.41 13.25 3.66
CA SER A 15 7.73 12.51 2.60
C SER A 15 6.93 11.36 3.20
N MET A 16 5.62 11.49 3.23
CA MET A 16 4.71 10.44 3.66
C MET A 16 4.12 9.70 2.46
N TRP A 17 4.02 8.39 2.57
CA TRP A 17 3.40 7.54 1.56
C TRP A 17 2.49 6.51 2.22
N VAL A 18 1.50 6.05 1.45
CA VAL A 18 0.59 4.97 1.82
C VAL A 18 0.97 3.73 1.01
N ILE A 19 1.03 2.57 1.68
CA ILE A 19 1.09 1.27 1.01
C ILE A 19 -0.29 0.65 1.07
N ALA A 20 -0.95 0.52 -0.07
CA ALA A 20 -2.27 -0.09 -0.20
C ALA A 20 -2.15 -1.43 -0.94
N ASN A 21 -2.73 -2.48 -0.37
CA ASN A 21 -2.70 -3.82 -0.95
C ASN A 21 -3.98 -4.07 -1.75
N PHE A 22 -3.87 -4.06 -3.07
CA PHE A 22 -5.00 -4.30 -3.99
C PHE A 22 -5.00 -5.75 -4.46
N LYS A 23 -6.18 -6.31 -4.80
CA LYS A 23 -6.23 -7.62 -5.46
C LYS A 23 -5.56 -7.52 -6.83
N GLU A 24 -4.93 -8.60 -7.28
CA GLU A 24 -4.34 -8.68 -8.62
C GLU A 24 -5.31 -8.24 -9.74
N THR A 25 -6.58 -8.66 -9.64
CA THR A 25 -7.62 -8.28 -10.61
C THR A 25 -7.97 -6.79 -10.60
N GLN A 26 -7.60 -6.04 -9.56
CA GLN A 26 -7.87 -4.61 -9.44
C GLN A 26 -6.73 -3.75 -9.98
N ILE A 27 -5.52 -4.30 -10.13
CA ILE A 27 -4.36 -3.55 -10.63
C ILE A 27 -4.24 -3.57 -12.17
N ASP A 28 -5.04 -4.38 -12.87
CA ASP A 28 -5.03 -4.54 -14.33
C ASP A 28 -5.02 -3.20 -15.10
N LYS A 29 -5.84 -2.25 -14.65
CA LYS A 29 -5.94 -0.90 -15.25
C LYS A 29 -5.16 0.18 -14.49
N MET A 30 -4.44 -0.20 -13.43
CA MET A 30 -3.66 0.74 -12.64
C MET A 30 -2.32 1.05 -13.33
N LYS A 31 -1.98 2.33 -13.38
CA LYS A 31 -0.72 2.81 -13.95
C LYS A 31 -0.02 3.76 -12.97
N ILE A 32 1.31 3.75 -13.01
CA ILE A 32 2.12 4.71 -12.28
C ILE A 32 1.78 6.12 -12.79
N GLY A 33 1.61 7.08 -11.88
CA GLY A 33 1.20 8.44 -12.18
C GLY A 33 -0.31 8.70 -12.08
N GLN A 34 -1.14 7.66 -11.93
CA GLN A 34 -2.58 7.86 -11.71
C GLN A 34 -2.86 8.55 -10.37
N LYS A 35 -3.91 9.37 -10.35
CA LYS A 35 -4.41 9.99 -9.13
C LYS A 35 -5.05 8.92 -8.26
N ALA A 36 -4.74 8.97 -6.98
CA ALA A 36 -5.35 8.14 -5.96
C ALA A 36 -5.90 9.01 -4.84
N TRP A 37 -6.89 8.49 -4.13
CA TRP A 37 -7.34 9.06 -2.87
C TRP A 37 -7.49 7.96 -1.83
N PHE A 38 -7.34 8.33 -0.57
CA PHE A 38 -7.57 7.42 0.53
C PHE A 38 -8.29 8.14 1.66
N THR A 39 -9.06 7.39 2.44
CA THR A 39 -9.70 7.89 3.66
C THR A 39 -9.09 7.20 4.88
N VAL A 40 -8.96 7.95 5.96
CA VAL A 40 -8.42 7.45 7.23
C VAL A 40 -9.54 7.35 8.25
N ASP A 41 -9.83 6.14 8.72
CA ASP A 41 -10.97 5.88 9.63
C ASP A 41 -10.81 6.64 10.96
N ALA A 42 -9.60 6.61 11.53
CA ALA A 42 -9.25 7.31 12.75
C ALA A 42 -9.25 8.84 12.64
N LEU A 43 -9.34 9.41 11.44
CA LEU A 43 -9.51 10.87 11.23
C LEU A 43 -10.93 11.23 10.80
N GLY A 44 -11.93 10.39 11.11
CA GLY A 44 -13.31 10.63 10.75
C GLY A 44 -13.55 10.48 9.24
N LYS A 45 -12.84 9.56 8.59
CA LYS A 45 -12.88 9.32 7.14
C LYS A 45 -12.45 10.53 6.30
N GLN A 46 -11.56 11.36 6.85
CA GLN A 46 -10.95 12.46 6.12
C GLN A 46 -10.32 11.94 4.83
N LYS A 47 -10.60 12.62 3.70
CA LYS A 47 -10.10 12.24 2.38
C LYS A 47 -8.78 12.93 2.11
N PHE A 48 -7.80 12.13 1.73
CA PHE A 48 -6.49 12.57 1.26
C PHE A 48 -6.30 12.17 -0.20
N THR A 49 -5.53 12.94 -0.94
CA THR A 49 -5.15 12.72 -2.33
C THR A 49 -3.68 12.36 -2.42
N GLY A 50 -3.34 11.68 -3.51
CA GLY A 50 -1.97 11.28 -3.78
C GLY A 50 -1.83 10.78 -5.21
N VAL A 51 -0.64 10.29 -5.51
CA VAL A 51 -0.29 9.77 -6.83
C VAL A 51 0.32 8.38 -6.67
N VAL A 52 -0.08 7.45 -7.53
CA VAL A 52 0.55 6.13 -7.59
C VAL A 52 2.00 6.29 -8.01
N LYS A 53 2.93 6.01 -7.10
CA LYS A 53 4.37 6.15 -7.35
C LYS A 53 4.99 4.85 -7.84
N SER A 54 4.54 3.72 -7.31
CA SER A 54 5.01 2.41 -7.73
C SER A 54 3.96 1.34 -7.48
N ILE A 55 3.93 0.34 -8.33
CA ILE A 55 3.17 -0.89 -8.16
C ILE A 55 4.23 -1.98 -8.03
N SER A 56 4.33 -2.61 -6.87
CA SER A 56 5.33 -3.67 -6.67
C SER A 56 4.92 -4.88 -7.50
N PRO A 57 5.69 -5.31 -8.52
CA PRO A 57 5.42 -6.58 -9.15
C PRO A 57 5.65 -7.66 -8.09
N ALA A 58 4.67 -8.53 -7.84
CA ALA A 58 4.81 -9.65 -6.93
C ALA A 58 5.71 -10.77 -7.52
N THR A 59 6.81 -10.41 -8.19
CA THR A 59 7.81 -11.36 -8.68
C THR A 59 8.92 -11.54 -7.65
N GLY A 60 8.54 -12.15 -6.52
CA GLY A 60 9.46 -12.64 -5.50
C GLY A 60 9.58 -14.17 -5.47
N SER A 61 9.04 -14.89 -6.47
CA SER A 61 9.02 -16.35 -6.49
C SER A 61 9.01 -16.93 -7.91
N GLU A 62 9.95 -16.52 -8.75
CA GLU A 62 10.26 -17.24 -10.00
C GLU A 62 11.37 -18.30 -9.83
N PHE A 63 11.73 -18.67 -8.59
CA PHE A 63 12.64 -19.79 -8.36
C PHE A 63 12.22 -20.64 -7.16
N SER A 64 11.25 -21.53 -7.39
CA SER A 64 11.29 -22.85 -6.76
C SER A 64 11.04 -23.89 -7.83
N VAL A 65 12.13 -24.54 -8.24
CA VAL A 65 12.15 -25.69 -9.16
C VAL A 65 11.63 -26.90 -8.41
N ILE A 66 10.33 -26.96 -8.14
CA ILE A 66 9.67 -28.23 -7.84
C ILE A 66 8.46 -28.33 -8.75
N LYS A 67 8.61 -29.17 -9.79
CA LYS A 67 7.47 -29.75 -10.50
C LYS A 67 6.72 -30.60 -9.49
N THR A 68 5.73 -30.04 -8.82
CA THR A 68 4.75 -30.88 -8.13
C THR A 68 3.63 -31.17 -9.11
N ASP A 69 3.69 -32.39 -9.64
CA ASP A 69 2.61 -33.13 -10.25
C ASP A 69 1.27 -32.80 -9.57
N ASN A 70 0.44 -31.99 -10.22
CA ASN A 70 -0.94 -31.71 -9.80
C ASN A 70 -1.88 -32.25 -10.88
N ALA A 71 -1.83 -33.56 -11.10
CA ALA A 71 -2.77 -34.30 -11.93
C ALA A 71 -4.08 -34.61 -11.16
N THR A 72 -4.79 -33.60 -10.64
CA THR A 72 -6.20 -33.73 -10.25
C THR A 72 -6.85 -32.34 -10.19
N GLY A 73 -7.79 -32.06 -11.09
CA GLY A 73 -8.34 -30.73 -11.37
C GLY A 73 -9.22 -30.12 -10.28
N ASN A 74 -8.62 -29.63 -9.20
CA ASN A 74 -9.23 -28.64 -8.30
C ASN A 74 -8.37 -27.37 -8.30
N PHE A 75 -8.76 -26.39 -9.12
CA PHE A 75 -8.11 -25.08 -9.14
C PHE A 75 -8.64 -24.22 -8.00
N THR A 76 -8.02 -24.26 -6.82
CA THR A 76 -8.30 -23.27 -5.77
C THR A 76 -7.61 -21.96 -6.14
N LYS A 77 -8.38 -21.00 -6.67
CA LYS A 77 -7.87 -19.67 -7.02
C LYS A 77 -7.47 -18.91 -5.75
N VAL A 78 -6.17 -18.90 -5.44
CA VAL A 78 -5.62 -18.09 -4.35
C VAL A 78 -5.54 -16.63 -4.80
N VAL A 79 -6.20 -15.71 -4.08
CA VAL A 79 -6.19 -14.28 -4.40
C VAL A 79 -4.88 -13.66 -3.93
N GLN A 80 -4.00 -13.33 -4.87
CA GLN A 80 -2.79 -12.58 -4.55
C GLN A 80 -3.10 -11.08 -4.41
N ARG A 81 -2.40 -10.43 -3.47
CA ARG A 81 -2.49 -8.99 -3.24
C ARG A 81 -1.18 -8.33 -3.64
N ILE A 82 -1.31 -7.23 -4.36
CA ILE A 82 -0.20 -6.46 -4.89
C ILE A 82 -0.12 -5.15 -4.12
N SER A 83 1.07 -4.86 -3.58
CA SER A 83 1.32 -3.62 -2.86
C SER A 83 1.50 -2.47 -3.84
N VAL A 84 0.68 -1.44 -3.69
CA VAL A 84 0.74 -0.19 -4.45
C VAL A 84 1.17 0.92 -3.50
N ARG A 85 2.23 1.64 -3.86
CA ARG A 85 2.71 2.81 -3.13
C ARG A 85 2.08 4.06 -3.70
N ILE A 86 1.41 4.80 -2.83
CA ILE A 86 0.77 6.08 -3.14
C ILE A 86 1.54 7.16 -2.38
N ASP A 87 2.14 8.09 -3.11
CA ASP A 87 2.78 9.26 -2.52
C ASP A 87 1.71 10.31 -2.19
N ILE A 88 1.71 10.82 -0.96
CA ILE A 88 0.66 11.72 -0.48
C ILE A 88 1.00 13.15 -0.90
N ASP A 89 0.02 13.88 -1.43
CA ASP A 89 0.24 15.29 -1.76
C ASP A 89 0.50 16.11 -0.48
N GLY A 90 1.57 16.91 -0.49
CA GLY A 90 2.07 17.61 0.69
C GLY A 90 1.25 18.81 1.15
N ASN A 91 0.22 19.23 0.41
CA ASN A 91 -0.55 20.44 0.71
C ASN A 91 -1.99 20.15 1.17
N GLN A 92 -2.14 19.22 2.11
CA GLN A 92 -3.46 18.76 2.57
C GLN A 92 -3.69 19.03 4.05
N SER A 93 -4.90 19.45 4.38
CA SER A 93 -5.32 19.67 5.77
C SER A 93 -5.16 18.39 6.58
N ARG A 94 -4.67 18.51 7.82
CA ARG A 94 -4.52 17.38 8.77
C ARG A 94 -3.46 16.35 8.37
N LEU A 95 -2.57 16.66 7.41
CA LEU A 95 -1.47 15.77 7.05
C LEU A 95 -0.56 15.45 8.25
N ASN A 96 -0.36 16.42 9.14
CA ASN A 96 0.43 16.27 10.36
C ASN A 96 -0.22 15.35 11.41
N GLU A 97 -1.50 15.01 11.25
CA GLU A 97 -2.23 14.09 12.11
C GLU A 97 -2.16 12.64 11.58
N LEU A 98 -1.58 12.43 10.40
CA LEU A 98 -1.33 11.09 9.88
C LEU A 98 -0.19 10.43 10.65
N ILE A 99 -0.52 9.31 11.29
CA ILE A 99 0.43 8.50 12.05
C ILE A 99 0.71 7.20 11.27
N PRO A 100 1.98 6.79 11.12
CA PRO A 100 2.32 5.49 10.55
C PRO A 100 1.58 4.35 11.27
N GLY A 101 1.01 3.42 10.49
CA GLY A 101 0.24 2.28 11.01
C GLY A 101 -1.27 2.50 11.08
N MET A 102 -1.78 3.68 10.73
CA MET A 102 -3.22 3.90 10.59
C MET A 102 -3.80 3.07 9.43
N SER A 103 -4.97 2.49 9.67
CA SER A 103 -5.76 1.82 8.65
C SER A 103 -6.39 2.84 7.71
N VAL A 104 -6.24 2.59 6.40
CA VAL A 104 -6.77 3.48 5.35
C VAL A 104 -7.53 2.69 4.30
N VAL A 105 -8.49 3.34 3.67
CA VAL A 105 -9.21 2.81 2.50
C VAL A 105 -8.77 3.61 1.28
N ALA A 106 -7.99 2.98 0.40
CA ALA A 106 -7.46 3.63 -0.80
C ALA A 106 -8.29 3.29 -2.05
N THR A 107 -8.37 4.23 -2.97
CA THR A 107 -9.00 4.10 -4.28
C THR A 107 -8.13 4.80 -5.32
N VAL A 108 -7.92 4.16 -6.45
CA VAL A 108 -7.12 4.69 -7.57
C VAL A 108 -8.06 4.97 -8.73
N ASP A 109 -7.90 6.12 -9.37
CA ASP A 109 -8.61 6.44 -10.60
C ASP A 109 -7.96 5.71 -11.78
N THR A 110 -8.69 4.75 -12.34
CA THR A 110 -8.24 3.95 -13.49
C THR A 110 -8.94 4.33 -14.80
N SER A 111 -9.63 5.48 -14.83
CA SER A 111 -10.49 5.92 -15.94
C SER A 111 -9.78 6.74 -17.02
N SER A 112 -8.43 6.76 -17.03
CA SER A 112 -7.61 7.57 -17.96
C SER A 112 -6.99 6.78 -19.10
#